data_AF-A0A9D9EPT0-F1
#
_entry.id   AF-A0A9D9EPT0-F1
#
_cell.length_a   1.000
_cell.length_b   1.000
_cell.length_c   1.000
_cell.angle_alpha   90.00
_cell.angle_beta   90.00
_cell.angle_gamma   90.00
#
_symmetry.space_group_name_H-M   'P 1'
#
loop_
_entity.id
_entity.type
_entity.pdbx_description
1 polymer ?
#
loop_
_entity_poly.entity_id
_entity_poly.type
_entity_poly.pdbx_seq_one_letter_code
_entity_poly.pdbx_strand_id
1 'polypeptide(L)'
;MNIVVQTYDGRVQCRPDTSWEREDRDLFAPDFISAYDFVPVLFARICKAGKCVGGKFADRYYDAVNYGILLDAITVSGETIRIMDRTSVLPFPMYDRVTLENGDNIFSLRLDSGNGPREIWSTCAGSTSMVESAICNVSGYVSLRTGDIVAVCLSGGRHLISREESGTAAISGTFCGNMLFDFNIVM
;
A
#
# COMPACT_ATOMS: atom_id res chain seq x y z
N MET A 1 -14.98 -5.59 5.29
CA MET A 1 -14.08 -4.43 5.45
C MET A 1 -13.40 -4.27 4.11
N ASN A 2 -13.46 -3.10 3.50
CA ASN A 2 -12.97 -2.89 2.14
C ASN A 2 -11.59 -2.26 2.15
N ILE A 3 -10.76 -2.58 1.16
CA ILE A 3 -9.56 -1.80 0.84
C ILE A 3 -9.85 -1.05 -0.46
N VAL A 4 -10.09 0.25 -0.34
CA VAL A 4 -10.39 1.09 -1.48
C VAL A 4 -9.15 1.89 -1.84
N VAL A 5 -8.73 1.80 -3.10
CA VAL A 5 -7.46 2.34 -3.58
C VAL A 5 -7.75 3.47 -4.56
N GLN A 6 -7.22 4.65 -4.27
CA GLN A 6 -7.06 5.71 -5.25
C GLN A 6 -5.72 5.54 -5.96
N THR A 7 -5.76 5.27 -7.25
CA THR A 7 -4.56 5.08 -8.08
C THR A 7 -3.86 6.42 -8.35
N TYR A 8 -2.62 6.35 -8.83
CA TYR A 8 -1.80 7.53 -9.11
C TYR A 8 -2.40 8.45 -10.19
N ASP A 9 -3.16 7.89 -11.13
CA ASP A 9 -3.92 8.61 -12.15
C ASP A 9 -5.33 9.03 -11.69
N GLY A 10 -5.66 8.88 -10.41
CA GLY A 10 -6.91 9.34 -9.79
C GLY A 10 -8.12 8.41 -9.96
N ARG A 11 -7.94 7.21 -10.52
CA ARG A 11 -9.00 6.20 -10.61
C ARG A 11 -9.24 5.54 -9.26
N VAL A 12 -10.43 4.97 -9.09
CA VAL A 12 -10.81 4.25 -7.88
C VAL A 12 -10.90 2.76 -8.18
N GLN A 13 -10.18 1.96 -7.39
CA GLN A 13 -10.19 0.51 -7.44
C GLN A 13 -10.52 -0.05 -6.06
N CYS A 14 -10.97 -1.30 -6.01
CA CYS A 14 -11.20 -2.01 -4.75
C CYS A 14 -10.36 -3.27 -4.75
N ARG A 15 -9.74 -3.55 -3.61
CA ARG A 15 -9.12 -4.84 -3.31
C ARG A 15 -9.92 -5.53 -2.21
N PRO A 16 -10.15 -6.85 -2.32
CA PRO A 16 -10.81 -7.60 -1.26
C PRO A 16 -9.91 -7.65 -0.02
N ASP A 17 -10.53 -7.80 1.16
CA ASP A 17 -9.79 -7.95 2.42
C ASP A 17 -8.93 -9.22 2.45
N THR A 18 -9.28 -10.25 1.68
CA THR A 18 -8.44 -11.45 1.50
C THR A 18 -7.08 -11.15 0.86
N SER A 19 -6.95 -10.06 0.10
CA SER A 19 -5.65 -9.65 -0.45
C SER A 19 -4.70 -9.07 0.61
N TRP A 20 -5.22 -8.74 1.80
CA TRP A 20 -4.43 -8.09 2.84
C TRP A 20 -3.53 -9.07 3.57
N GLU A 21 -2.23 -8.80 3.55
CA GLU A 21 -1.28 -9.51 4.39
C GLU A 21 -1.33 -9.07 5.86
N ARG A 22 -1.52 -10.04 6.75
CA ARG A 22 -1.72 -9.84 8.20
C ARG A 22 -0.83 -10.71 9.08
N GLU A 23 -0.14 -11.68 8.50
CA GLU A 23 0.56 -12.72 9.25
C GLU A 23 2.07 -12.50 9.32
N ASP A 24 2.59 -11.44 8.69
CA ASP A 24 4.02 -11.14 8.57
C ASP A 24 4.80 -12.33 7.98
N ARG A 25 4.25 -12.89 6.89
CA ARG A 25 4.80 -14.07 6.22
C ARG A 25 5.34 -13.75 4.84
N ASP A 26 6.31 -14.55 4.45
CA ASP A 26 6.85 -14.57 3.10
C ASP A 26 5.75 -14.84 2.06
N LEU A 27 5.94 -14.23 0.88
CA LEU A 27 5.10 -14.39 -0.30
C LEU A 27 5.73 -15.43 -1.23
N PHE A 28 5.00 -16.51 -1.50
CA PHE A 28 5.42 -17.56 -2.42
C PHE A 28 4.64 -17.41 -3.73
N ALA A 29 5.34 -17.09 -4.81
CA ALA A 29 4.73 -16.90 -6.11
C ALA A 29 4.27 -18.25 -6.69
N PRO A 30 3.00 -18.38 -7.09
CA PRO A 30 2.56 -19.54 -7.88
C PRO A 30 3.29 -19.60 -9.24
N ASP A 31 3.40 -20.79 -9.81
CA ASP A 31 4.12 -21.03 -11.08
C ASP A 31 3.64 -20.17 -12.26
N PHE A 32 2.37 -19.75 -12.25
CA PHE A 32 1.80 -18.92 -13.31
C PHE A 32 2.11 -17.42 -13.18
N ILE A 33 2.76 -16.99 -12.10
CA ILE A 33 3.24 -15.62 -11.89
C ILE A 33 4.68 -15.49 -12.36
N SER A 34 4.95 -14.59 -13.29
CA SER A 34 6.28 -14.33 -13.85
C SER A 34 7.04 -13.24 -13.10
N ALA A 35 6.34 -12.25 -12.55
CA ALA A 35 6.93 -11.12 -11.85
C ALA A 35 5.97 -10.48 -10.84
N TYR A 36 6.52 -9.67 -9.95
CA TYR A 36 5.79 -8.73 -9.13
C TYR A 36 6.26 -7.31 -9.40
N ASP A 37 5.30 -6.41 -9.50
CA ASP A 37 5.48 -4.97 -9.36
C ASP A 37 5.00 -4.53 -7.98
N PHE A 38 5.51 -3.39 -7.50
CA PHE A 38 5.01 -2.74 -6.29
C PHE A 38 4.52 -1.32 -6.57
N VAL A 39 3.55 -0.90 -5.76
CA VAL A 39 3.02 0.46 -5.71
C VAL A 39 3.07 0.93 -4.25
N PRO A 40 3.90 1.92 -3.90
CA PRO A 40 3.91 2.51 -2.57
C PRO A 40 2.61 3.26 -2.31
N VAL A 41 2.04 3.09 -1.12
CA VAL A 41 0.78 3.72 -0.72
C VAL A 41 0.88 4.41 0.63
N LEU A 42 0.16 5.53 0.76
CA LEU A 42 -0.26 6.10 2.04
C LEU A 42 -1.70 5.66 2.28
N PHE A 43 -2.01 5.08 3.42
CA PHE A 43 -3.36 4.60 3.71
C PHE A 43 -3.88 5.07 5.06
N ALA A 44 -5.21 5.13 5.16
CA ALA A 44 -5.92 5.59 6.33
C ALA A 44 -7.02 4.60 6.72
N ARG A 45 -7.22 4.42 8.02
CA ARG A 45 -8.32 3.64 8.57
C ARG A 45 -9.54 4.52 8.74
N ILE A 46 -10.65 4.11 8.14
CA ILE A 46 -11.93 4.80 8.26
C ILE A 46 -12.52 4.49 9.64
N CYS A 47 -12.85 5.54 10.40
CA CYS A 47 -13.44 5.43 11.73
C CYS A 47 -14.95 5.72 11.73
N LYS A 48 -15.47 6.33 10.66
CA LYS A 48 -16.88 6.76 10.55
C LYS A 48 -17.49 6.39 9.21
N ALA A 49 -18.74 5.94 9.22
CA ALA A 49 -19.47 5.65 7.98
C ALA A 49 -19.82 6.94 7.20
N GLY A 50 -19.62 6.92 5.88
CA GLY A 50 -19.81 8.10 5.03
C GLY A 50 -20.00 7.79 3.55
N LYS A 51 -20.74 8.66 2.86
CA LYS A 51 -20.95 8.67 1.41
C LYS A 51 -20.94 10.13 0.96
N CYS A 52 -20.31 10.41 -0.18
CA CYS A 52 -20.16 11.78 -0.70
C CYS A 52 -19.62 12.77 0.36
N VAL A 53 -18.54 12.38 1.04
CA VAL A 53 -17.92 13.18 2.11
C VAL A 53 -17.29 14.43 1.51
N GLY A 54 -17.72 15.62 1.94
CA GLY A 54 -17.11 16.88 1.51
C GLY A 54 -15.75 17.09 2.16
N GLY A 55 -14.77 17.63 1.43
CA GLY A 55 -13.38 17.79 1.88
C GLY A 55 -13.22 18.45 3.27
N LYS A 56 -14.00 19.49 3.57
CA LYS A 56 -14.00 20.17 4.89
C LYS A 56 -14.42 19.30 6.09
N PHE A 57 -14.90 18.09 5.85
CA PHE A 57 -15.32 17.13 6.87
C PHE A 57 -14.49 15.85 6.86
N ALA A 58 -13.59 15.68 5.88
CA ALA A 58 -12.87 14.42 5.66
C ALA A 58 -11.98 14.04 6.86
N ASP A 59 -11.46 15.03 7.58
CA ASP A 59 -10.71 14.89 8.84
C ASP A 59 -11.44 14.06 9.92
N ARG A 60 -12.78 14.00 9.87
CA ARG A 60 -13.62 13.29 10.85
C ARG A 60 -13.85 11.82 10.51
N TYR A 61 -13.40 11.37 9.34
CA TYR A 61 -13.71 10.04 8.81
C TYR A 61 -12.59 9.03 8.95
N TYR A 62 -11.39 9.45 9.36
CA TYR A 62 -10.26 8.58 9.63
C TYR A 62 -9.58 8.95 10.94
N ASP A 63 -9.00 7.96 11.61
CA ASP A 63 -8.37 8.13 12.92
C ASP A 63 -6.88 7.76 12.95
N ALA A 64 -6.42 6.98 11.97
CA ALA A 64 -5.03 6.55 11.89
C ALA A 64 -4.57 6.46 10.43
N VAL A 65 -3.25 6.63 10.23
CA VAL A 65 -2.58 6.58 8.94
C VAL A 65 -1.32 5.73 9.01
N ASN A 66 -0.91 5.15 7.89
CA ASN A 66 0.40 4.49 7.77
C ASN A 66 0.79 4.37 6.29
N TYR A 67 2.03 3.93 6.04
CA TYR A 67 2.50 3.59 4.71
C TYR A 67 2.55 2.08 4.50
N GLY A 68 2.40 1.67 3.25
CA GLY A 68 2.44 0.28 2.84
C GLY A 68 2.79 0.14 1.37
N ILE A 69 2.63 -1.08 0.87
CA ILE A 69 2.78 -1.38 -0.55
C ILE A 69 1.63 -2.24 -1.04
N LEU A 70 1.25 -2.01 -2.29
CA LEU A 70 0.37 -2.89 -3.05
C LEU A 70 1.22 -3.60 -4.09
N LEU A 71 1.16 -4.92 -4.10
CA LEU A 71 1.80 -5.76 -5.10
C LEU A 71 0.84 -5.99 -6.27
N ASP A 72 1.38 -5.92 -7.47
CA ASP A 72 0.71 -6.25 -8.72
C ASP A 72 1.43 -7.48 -9.28
N ALA A 73 0.74 -8.63 -9.28
CA ALA A 73 1.28 -9.89 -9.77
C ALA A 73 1.14 -9.96 -11.29
N ILE A 74 2.22 -10.21 -12.02
CA ILE A 74 2.22 -10.31 -13.47
C ILE A 74 2.26 -11.79 -13.84
N THR A 75 1.32 -12.24 -14.65
CA THR A 75 1.28 -13.62 -15.10
C THR A 75 2.30 -13.87 -16.20
N VAL A 76 2.58 -15.15 -16.50
CA VAL A 76 3.37 -15.54 -17.69
C VAL A 76 2.73 -15.06 -19.00
N SER A 77 1.39 -14.87 -19.03
CA SER A 77 0.67 -14.30 -20.17
C SER A 77 0.76 -12.76 -20.27
N GLY A 78 1.35 -12.09 -19.28
CA GLY A 78 1.48 -10.63 -19.21
C GLY A 78 0.26 -9.90 -18.62
N GLU A 79 -0.68 -10.63 -18.03
CA GLU A 79 -1.84 -10.06 -17.35
C GLU A 79 -1.48 -9.63 -15.93
N THR A 80 -2.04 -8.52 -15.44
CA THR A 80 -1.80 -8.05 -14.07
C THR A 80 -2.95 -8.43 -13.14
N ILE A 81 -2.64 -9.19 -12.10
CA ILE A 81 -3.55 -9.59 -11.03
C ILE A 81 -3.26 -8.79 -9.76
N ARG A 82 -4.29 -8.11 -9.24
CA ARG A 82 -4.18 -7.16 -8.10
C ARG A 82 -4.88 -7.61 -6.83
N ILE A 83 -5.47 -8.80 -6.86
CA ILE A 83 -6.40 -9.30 -5.85
C ILE A 83 -5.94 -10.63 -5.24
N MET A 84 -4.75 -11.10 -5.59
CA MET A 84 -4.18 -12.30 -4.99
C MET A 84 -3.98 -12.10 -3.50
N ASP A 85 -4.03 -13.21 -2.76
CA ASP A 85 -3.73 -13.21 -1.33
C ASP A 85 -2.37 -12.57 -1.08
N ARG A 86 -2.29 -11.83 0.01
CA ARG A 86 -1.06 -11.14 0.48
C ARG A 86 -0.49 -10.06 -0.44
N THR A 87 -1.24 -9.62 -1.46
CA THR A 87 -0.78 -8.53 -2.35
C THR A 87 -1.03 -7.14 -1.79
N SER A 88 -1.72 -6.97 -0.67
CA SER A 88 -1.91 -5.68 -0.01
C SER A 88 -1.18 -5.69 1.34
N VAL A 89 0.02 -5.11 1.38
CA VAL A 89 0.84 -5.04 2.59
C VAL A 89 0.58 -3.70 3.28
N LEU A 90 -0.37 -3.71 4.22
CA LEU A 90 -0.87 -2.54 4.93
C LEU A 90 -0.63 -2.73 6.44
N PRO A 91 0.56 -2.35 6.95
CA PRO A 91 1.05 -2.74 8.27
C PRO A 91 0.35 -2.07 9.47
N PHE A 92 0.30 -2.79 10.58
CA PHE A 92 -0.18 -2.36 11.88
C PHE A 92 0.92 -2.59 12.94
N PRO A 93 1.03 -1.75 14.00
CA PRO A 93 0.14 -0.63 14.35
C PRO A 93 0.26 0.56 13.39
N MET A 94 -0.81 1.36 13.32
CA MET A 94 -0.87 2.59 12.53
C MET A 94 -0.49 3.81 13.39
N TYR A 95 -0.14 4.91 12.74
CA TYR A 95 0.28 6.15 13.37
C TYR A 95 -0.86 7.16 13.50
N ASP A 96 -0.71 8.09 14.45
CA ASP A 96 -1.53 9.29 14.50
C ASP A 96 -1.21 10.21 13.30
N ARG A 97 -2.21 10.98 12.87
CA ARG A 97 -2.17 11.90 11.73
C ARG A 97 -1.06 12.95 11.86
N VAL A 98 -0.75 13.38 13.08
CA VAL A 98 0.34 14.34 13.35
C VAL A 98 1.70 13.82 12.88
N THR A 99 1.86 12.50 12.75
CA THR A 99 3.09 11.88 12.25
C THR A 99 3.37 12.24 10.78
N LEU A 100 2.34 12.59 10.00
CA LEU A 100 2.51 13.09 8.63
C LEU A 100 2.90 14.58 8.57
N GLU A 101 2.73 15.34 9.66
CA GLU A 101 3.06 16.77 9.69
C GLU A 101 4.55 17.02 9.94
N ASN A 102 5.28 15.99 10.40
CA ASN A 102 6.72 16.07 10.56
C ASN A 102 7.44 15.72 9.25
N GLY A 103 7.95 16.74 8.57
CA GLY A 103 8.66 16.62 7.29
C GLY A 103 9.97 15.84 7.32
N ASP A 104 10.52 15.56 8.52
CA ASP A 104 11.71 14.73 8.68
C ASP A 104 11.39 13.22 8.61
N ASN A 105 10.10 12.86 8.69
CA ASN A 105 9.68 11.47 8.62
C ASN A 105 9.70 10.97 7.17
N ILE A 106 10.65 10.08 6.89
CA ILE A 106 10.83 9.47 5.58
C ILE A 106 10.24 8.06 5.61
N PHE A 107 9.38 7.75 4.63
CA PHE A 107 9.01 6.38 4.29
C PHE A 107 10.02 5.87 3.25
N SER A 108 10.75 4.79 3.55
CA SER A 108 11.78 4.20 2.68
C SER A 108 11.52 2.72 2.47
N LEU A 109 11.66 2.28 1.22
CA LEU A 109 11.55 0.90 0.77
C LEU A 109 12.91 0.40 0.32
N ARG A 110 13.30 -0.78 0.81
CA ARG A 110 14.55 -1.43 0.47
C ARG A 110 14.31 -2.83 -0.08
N LEU A 111 15.16 -3.24 -1.01
CA LEU A 111 15.18 -4.57 -1.61
C LEU A 111 16.55 -5.18 -1.42
N ASP A 112 16.60 -6.43 -0.99
CA ASP A 112 17.81 -7.25 -1.02
C ASP A 112 17.58 -8.47 -1.93
N SER A 113 18.33 -8.55 -3.02
CA SER A 113 18.31 -9.68 -3.97
C SER A 113 19.59 -10.52 -3.89
N GLY A 114 20.27 -10.51 -2.74
CA GLY A 114 21.51 -11.27 -2.50
C GLY A 114 22.80 -10.46 -2.63
N ASN A 115 22.72 -9.17 -2.96
CA ASN A 115 23.86 -8.24 -3.04
C ASN A 115 23.82 -7.16 -1.96
N GLY A 116 23.02 -7.37 -0.91
CA GLY A 116 22.77 -6.43 0.17
C GLY A 116 21.59 -5.50 -0.12
N PRO A 117 21.05 -4.85 0.93
CA PRO A 117 19.85 -4.04 0.82
C PRO A 117 20.13 -2.73 0.09
N ARG A 118 19.39 -2.47 -0.99
CA ARG A 118 19.37 -1.20 -1.73
C ARG A 118 18.05 -0.47 -1.55
N GLU A 119 18.08 0.85 -1.45
CA GLU A 119 16.86 1.65 -1.48
C GLU A 119 16.26 1.65 -2.90
N ILE A 120 14.99 1.26 -3.01
CA ILE A 120 14.26 1.22 -4.30
C ILE A 120 13.26 2.37 -4.43
N TRP A 121 12.85 2.96 -3.30
CA TRP A 121 11.91 4.06 -3.27
C TRP A 121 11.91 4.74 -1.90
N SER A 122 11.73 6.06 -1.86
CA SER A 122 11.53 6.80 -0.61
C SER A 122 10.68 8.06 -0.82
N THR A 123 10.01 8.54 0.23
CA THR A 123 9.29 9.82 0.23
C THR A 123 9.20 10.44 1.62
N CYS A 124 9.11 11.77 1.66
CA CYS A 124 8.64 12.55 2.81
C CYS A 124 7.33 13.31 2.50
N ALA A 125 6.71 13.05 1.34
CA ALA A 125 5.63 13.89 0.82
C ALA A 125 4.22 13.56 1.34
N GLY A 126 4.05 12.50 2.17
CA GLY A 126 2.75 12.12 2.70
C GLY A 126 2.09 13.21 3.51
N SER A 127 0.80 13.46 3.28
CA SER A 127 0.06 14.51 3.96
C SER A 127 -1.38 14.09 4.27
N THR A 128 -1.97 14.73 5.27
CA THR A 128 -3.40 14.61 5.59
C THR A 128 -4.27 15.06 4.42
N SER A 129 -3.85 16.10 3.68
CA SER A 129 -4.58 16.59 2.50
C SER A 129 -4.71 15.56 1.38
N MET A 130 -3.71 14.69 1.19
CA MET A 130 -3.80 13.59 0.22
C MET A 130 -4.83 12.53 0.64
N VAL A 131 -4.80 12.15 1.92
CA VAL A 131 -5.77 11.21 2.50
C VAL A 131 -7.20 11.77 2.40
N GLU A 132 -7.38 13.03 2.79
CA GLU A 132 -8.68 13.69 2.82
C GLU A 132 -9.27 13.88 1.41
N SER A 133 -8.42 14.23 0.44
CA SER A 133 -8.80 14.30 -0.97
C SER A 133 -9.22 12.93 -1.50
N ALA A 134 -8.51 11.86 -1.10
CA ALA A 134 -8.86 10.49 -1.48
C ALA A 134 -10.18 10.04 -0.85
N ILE A 135 -10.42 10.31 0.44
CA ILE A 135 -11.71 10.03 1.09
C ILE A 135 -12.85 10.75 0.37
N CYS A 136 -12.66 12.03 0.01
CA CYS A 136 -13.64 12.81 -0.75
C CYS A 136 -13.95 12.16 -2.10
N ASN A 137 -12.92 11.82 -2.87
CA ASN A 137 -13.06 11.21 -4.20
C ASN A 137 -13.72 9.83 -4.11
N VAL A 138 -13.15 8.92 -3.31
CA VAL A 138 -13.60 7.53 -3.15
C VAL A 138 -15.03 7.46 -2.65
N SER A 139 -15.39 8.28 -1.65
CA SER A 139 -16.74 8.28 -1.09
C SER A 139 -17.80 8.77 -2.09
N GLY A 140 -17.41 9.46 -3.16
CA GLY A 140 -18.28 9.76 -4.30
C GLY A 140 -18.76 8.51 -5.03
N TYR A 141 -17.95 7.46 -5.08
CA TYR A 141 -18.25 6.20 -5.78
C TYR A 141 -18.81 5.12 -4.85
N VAL A 142 -18.22 4.92 -3.68
CA VAL A 142 -18.62 3.86 -2.73
C VAL A 142 -19.00 4.44 -1.36
N SER A 143 -19.78 3.70 -0.57
CA SER A 143 -20.00 4.05 0.83
C SER A 143 -18.85 3.50 1.67
N LEU A 144 -18.20 4.36 2.45
CA LEU A 144 -17.16 3.99 3.40
C LEU A 144 -17.80 3.58 4.73
N ARG A 145 -17.24 2.56 5.38
CA ARG A 145 -17.69 2.06 6.68
C ARG A 145 -16.53 2.04 7.67
N THR A 146 -16.85 2.06 8.96
CA THR A 146 -15.85 1.90 10.02
C THR A 146 -15.06 0.60 9.80
N GLY A 147 -13.74 0.71 9.86
CA GLY A 147 -12.79 -0.37 9.61
C GLY A 147 -12.28 -0.42 8.17
N ASP A 148 -12.97 0.16 7.20
CA ASP A 148 -12.49 0.19 5.81
C ASP A 148 -11.14 0.92 5.73
N ILE A 149 -10.32 0.56 4.75
CA ILE A 149 -9.06 1.21 4.45
C ILE A 149 -9.22 2.02 3.16
N VAL A 150 -8.75 3.26 3.18
CA VAL A 150 -8.56 4.08 1.97
C VAL A 150 -7.06 4.25 1.74
N ALA A 151 -6.55 3.73 0.63
CA ALA A 151 -5.15 3.81 0.23
C ALA A 151 -4.97 4.75 -0.96
N VAL A 152 -3.88 5.51 -0.96
CA VAL A 152 -3.50 6.48 -2.00
C VAL A 152 -2.17 6.05 -2.59
N CYS A 153 -2.14 5.74 -3.88
CA CYS A 153 -0.91 5.40 -4.58
C CYS A 153 -0.01 6.63 -4.72
N LEU A 154 1.22 6.50 -4.24
CA LEU A 154 2.22 7.58 -4.24
C LEU A 154 3.08 7.57 -5.51
N SER A 155 3.01 6.49 -6.29
CA SER A 155 3.57 6.42 -7.64
C SER A 155 2.78 5.44 -8.52
N GLY A 156 3.13 5.37 -9.80
CA GLY A 156 2.78 4.22 -10.64
C GLY A 156 3.47 2.93 -10.18
N GLY A 157 3.09 1.82 -10.80
CA GLY A 157 3.72 0.51 -10.61
C GLY A 157 5.20 0.53 -10.99
N ARG A 158 6.02 -0.13 -10.18
CA ARG A 158 7.45 -0.25 -10.35
C ARG A 158 7.84 -1.72 -10.25
N HIS A 159 8.72 -2.14 -11.14
CA HIS A 159 9.29 -3.48 -11.11
C HIS A 159 9.90 -3.80 -9.75
N LEU A 160 9.54 -4.95 -9.17
CA LEU A 160 10.11 -5.44 -7.92
C LEU A 160 11.06 -6.60 -8.15
N ILE A 161 10.55 -7.68 -8.74
CA ILE A 161 11.29 -8.93 -8.99
C ILE A 161 10.58 -9.75 -10.07
N SER A 162 11.35 -10.48 -10.88
CA SER A 162 10.87 -11.52 -11.78
C SER A 162 11.55 -12.86 -11.55
N ARG A 163 10.92 -13.94 -12.02
CA ARG A 163 11.48 -15.31 -12.02
C ARG A 163 12.82 -15.40 -12.76
N GLU A 164 13.05 -14.53 -13.74
CA GLU A 164 14.28 -14.54 -14.55
C GLU A 164 15.48 -13.90 -13.84
N GLU A 165 15.24 -13.02 -12.88
CA GLU A 165 16.29 -12.24 -12.21
C GLU A 165 16.80 -12.90 -10.92
N SER A 166 15.90 -13.42 -10.08
CA SER A 166 16.24 -14.03 -8.80
C SER A 166 15.13 -14.97 -8.33
N GLY A 167 15.50 -16.05 -7.64
CA GLY A 167 14.55 -16.95 -6.99
C GLY A 167 13.99 -16.41 -5.67
N THR A 168 14.66 -15.43 -5.05
CA THR A 168 14.18 -14.81 -3.80
C THR A 168 14.69 -13.38 -3.67
N ALA A 169 13.86 -12.48 -3.13
CA ALA A 169 14.29 -11.17 -2.65
C ALA A 169 13.57 -10.77 -1.37
N ALA A 170 14.28 -10.13 -0.45
CA ALA A 170 13.72 -9.54 0.76
C ALA A 170 13.32 -8.10 0.51
N ILE A 171 12.08 -7.73 0.84
CA ILE A 171 11.59 -6.36 0.78
C ILE A 171 11.27 -5.87 2.20
N SER A 172 11.78 -4.69 2.53
CA SER A 172 11.51 -4.03 3.80
C SER A 172 11.04 -2.60 3.61
N GLY A 173 10.13 -2.19 4.49
CA GLY A 173 9.61 -0.83 4.57
C GLY A 173 9.87 -0.22 5.94
N THR A 174 10.32 1.03 5.97
CA THR A 174 10.56 1.77 7.22
C THR A 174 9.90 3.13 7.17
N PHE A 175 9.36 3.59 8.30
CA PHE A 175 8.81 4.93 8.46
C PHE A 175 9.09 5.46 9.87
N CYS A 176 9.53 6.71 9.97
CA CYS A 176 9.95 7.33 11.24
C CYS A 176 11.05 6.52 11.97
N GLY A 177 11.94 5.85 11.21
CA GLY A 177 12.97 4.97 11.77
C GLY A 177 12.45 3.62 12.31
N ASN A 178 11.14 3.37 12.24
CA ASN A 178 10.55 2.09 12.64
C ASN A 178 10.39 1.18 11.43
N MET A 179 10.64 -0.12 11.62
CA MET A 179 10.32 -1.14 10.64
C MET A 179 8.80 -1.32 10.57
N LEU A 180 8.24 -1.27 9.36
CA LEU A 180 6.82 -1.46 9.10
C LEU A 180 6.50 -2.88 8.66
N PHE A 181 7.35 -3.43 7.79
CA PHE A 181 7.28 -4.80 7.29
C PHE A 181 8.65 -5.22 6.77
N ASP A 182 8.93 -6.51 6.83
CA ASP A 182 10.13 -7.15 6.27
C ASP A 182 9.78 -8.60 5.92
N PHE A 183 9.73 -8.92 4.63
CA PHE A 183 9.35 -10.25 4.18
C PHE A 183 10.06 -10.62 2.88
N ASN A 184 10.16 -11.92 2.62
CA ASN A 184 10.72 -12.44 1.38
C ASN A 184 9.63 -12.67 0.34
N ILE A 185 9.95 -12.36 -0.91
CA ILE A 185 9.22 -12.82 -2.08
C ILE A 185 10.06 -13.93 -2.69
N VAL A 186 9.51 -15.14 -2.66
CA VAL A 186 10.09 -16.32 -3.29
C VAL A 186 9.38 -16.52 -4.61
N MET A 187 10.13 -16.35 -5.70
CA MET A 187 9.63 -16.50 -7.06
C MET A 187 9.58 -17.95 -7.46
#